data_AF-A0A285PYP5-F1
#
_entry.id   AF-A0A285PYP5-F1
#
_cell.length_a   1.000
_cell.length_b   1.000
_cell.length_c   1.000
_cell.angle_alpha   90.00
_cell.angle_beta   90.00
_cell.angle_gamma   90.00
#
_symmetry.space_group_name_H-M   'P 1'
#
loop_
_entity.id
_entity.type
_entity.pdbx_description
1 polymer ?
#
loop_
_entity_poly.entity_id
_entity_poly.type
_entity_poly.pdbx_seq_one_letter_code
_entity_poly.pdbx_strand_id
1 'polypeptide(L)'
;MKIKVLCVGLLLSSAAMANDPGQNPKSISVLNFSEGAVDLWVNGEYRELRSGIAMLQPCLVGEQVEIQVGMELTHIECGETKEIEK
;
A
#
# COMPACT_ATOMS: atom_id res chain seq x y z
N MET A 1 -20.43 -16.85 -54.70
CA MET A 1 -20.66 -16.95 -53.25
C MET A 1 -19.56 -17.79 -52.61
N LYS A 2 -18.63 -17.19 -51.87
CA LYS A 2 -17.66 -17.90 -51.01
C LYS A 2 -17.48 -17.08 -49.74
N ILE A 3 -18.35 -17.30 -48.77
CA ILE A 3 -18.18 -16.83 -47.39
C ILE A 3 -17.73 -18.06 -46.61
N LYS A 4 -16.91 -17.82 -45.58
CA LYS A 4 -16.66 -18.68 -44.40
C LYS A 4 -15.28 -19.30 -44.33
N VAL A 5 -14.27 -18.47 -44.03
CA VAL A 5 -13.24 -18.83 -43.04
C VAL A 5 -12.85 -17.54 -42.29
N LEU A 6 -13.64 -17.11 -41.31
CA LEU A 6 -13.28 -15.95 -40.46
C LEU A 6 -13.54 -16.18 -38.96
N CYS A 7 -13.81 -17.43 -38.53
CA CYS A 7 -14.22 -17.70 -37.14
C CYS A 7 -13.18 -18.45 -36.30
N VAL A 8 -11.99 -18.75 -36.82
CA VAL A 8 -11.00 -19.55 -36.07
C VAL A 8 -10.12 -18.70 -35.13
N GLY A 9 -10.01 -17.39 -35.37
CA GLY A 9 -9.16 -16.50 -34.56
C GLY A 9 -9.72 -16.12 -33.18
N LEU A 10 -11.02 -16.27 -32.95
CA LEU A 10 -11.69 -15.85 -31.71
C LEU A 10 -11.64 -16.89 -30.59
N LEU A 11 -11.15 -18.11 -30.87
CA LEU A 11 -11.10 -19.18 -29.87
C LEU A 11 -9.78 -19.22 -29.08
N LEU A 12 -8.79 -18.41 -29.46
CA LEU A 12 -7.47 -18.36 -28.79
C LEU A 12 -7.36 -17.24 -27.73
N SER A 13 -8.38 -16.39 -27.57
CA SER A 13 -8.35 -15.31 -26.57
C SER A 13 -8.73 -15.75 -25.16
N SER A 14 -9.04 -17.03 -24.91
CA SER A 14 -9.51 -17.52 -23.61
C SER A 14 -8.40 -17.84 -22.58
N ALA A 15 -7.12 -17.78 -22.97
CA ALA A 15 -6.02 -18.21 -22.10
C ALA A 15 -5.30 -17.08 -21.34
N ALA A 16 -5.65 -15.81 -21.56
CA ALA A 16 -5.12 -14.71 -20.77
C ALA A 16 -6.06 -14.37 -19.61
N MET A 17 -6.42 -15.38 -18.81
CA MET A 17 -6.85 -15.09 -17.45
C MET A 17 -5.59 -14.66 -16.72
N ALA A 18 -5.42 -13.35 -16.55
CA ALA A 18 -4.49 -12.81 -15.57
C ALA A 18 -4.93 -13.35 -14.21
N ASN A 19 -4.38 -14.51 -13.85
CA ASN A 19 -4.33 -14.97 -12.49
C ASN A 19 -3.37 -13.98 -11.82
N ASP A 20 -3.86 -12.79 -11.52
CA ASP A 20 -3.23 -11.93 -10.53
C ASP A 20 -3.74 -12.53 -9.21
N PRO A 21 -2.94 -13.36 -8.52
CA PRO A 21 -3.34 -13.90 -7.23
C PRO A 21 -3.46 -12.69 -6.32
N GLY A 22 -4.67 -12.15 -6.21
CA GLY A 22 -4.95 -10.83 -5.65
C GLY A 22 -4.03 -10.56 -4.48
N GLN A 23 -3.07 -9.66 -4.68
CA GLN A 23 -2.10 -9.35 -3.65
C GLN A 23 -2.88 -9.02 -2.39
N ASN A 24 -2.67 -9.78 -1.32
CA ASN A 24 -3.34 -9.51 -0.05
C ASN A 24 -3.13 -8.04 0.27
N PRO A 25 -4.20 -7.29 0.63
CA PRO A 25 -4.06 -5.88 0.95
C PRO A 25 -3.02 -5.75 2.08
N LYS A 26 -1.96 -5.00 1.80
CA LYS A 26 -0.92 -4.70 2.76
C LYS A 26 -1.10 -3.29 3.29
N SER A 27 -0.57 -3.06 4.48
CA SER A 27 -0.54 -1.74 5.09
C SER A 27 0.78 -1.56 5.82
N ILE A 28 1.23 -0.32 5.92
CA ILE A 28 2.17 0.03 6.97
C ILE A 28 1.41 0.22 8.28
N SER A 29 2.11 0.02 9.40
CA SER A 29 1.60 0.34 10.72
C SER A 29 2.50 1.36 11.39
N VAL A 30 1.94 2.42 11.96
CA VAL A 30 2.70 3.40 12.75
C VAL A 30 2.12 3.43 14.15
N LEU A 31 2.91 3.06 15.17
CA LEU A 31 2.50 3.01 16.56
C LEU A 31 3.17 4.14 17.34
N ASN A 32 2.36 4.91 18.07
CA ASN A 32 2.88 5.93 18.97
C ASN A 32 2.97 5.40 20.41
N PHE A 33 4.18 5.12 20.86
CA PHE A 33 4.51 4.76 22.25
C PHE A 33 5.07 5.94 23.07
N SER A 34 5.19 7.14 22.49
CA SER A 34 5.58 8.34 23.24
C SER A 34 4.52 8.73 24.27
N GLU A 35 4.89 9.58 25.23
CA GLU A 35 3.97 10.05 26.28
C GLU A 35 2.87 10.99 25.74
N GLY A 36 3.04 11.53 24.53
CA GLY A 36 2.18 12.57 23.97
C GLY A 36 1.59 12.23 22.61
N ALA A 37 0.79 13.14 22.07
CA ALA A 37 0.43 13.10 20.65
C ALA A 37 1.62 13.56 19.80
N VAL A 38 1.76 12.96 18.62
CA VAL A 38 2.82 13.31 17.67
C VAL A 38 2.22 13.78 16.35
N ASP A 39 2.84 14.80 15.77
CA ASP A 39 2.58 15.25 14.42
C ASP A 39 3.24 14.29 13.44
N LEU A 40 2.40 13.52 12.73
CA LEU A 40 2.80 12.51 11.76
C LEU A 40 2.43 13.02 10.36
N TRP A 41 3.38 12.99 9.43
CA TRP A 41 3.08 13.17 8.01
C TRP A 41 3.31 11.88 7.27
N VAL A 42 2.33 11.48 6.46
CA VAL A 42 2.38 10.25 5.65
C VAL A 42 2.19 10.62 4.20
N ASN A 43 3.22 10.43 3.38
CA ASN A 43 3.24 10.89 1.98
C ASN A 43 2.80 12.37 1.86
N GLY A 44 3.24 13.23 2.78
CA GLY A 44 2.88 14.64 2.84
C GLY A 44 1.48 14.96 3.38
N GLU A 45 0.68 13.97 3.82
CA GLU A 45 -0.60 14.20 4.50
C GLU A 45 -0.42 14.27 6.02
N TYR A 46 -0.87 15.37 6.63
CA TYR A 46 -0.79 15.57 8.08
C TYR A 46 -1.82 14.73 8.85
N ARG A 47 -1.37 14.12 9.95
CA ARG A 47 -2.18 13.40 10.92
C ARG A 47 -1.64 13.62 12.33
N GLU A 48 -2.53 13.82 13.30
CA GLU A 48 -2.19 13.73 14.71
C GLU A 48 -2.34 12.28 15.17
N LEU A 49 -1.27 11.68 15.70
CA LEU A 49 -1.31 10.32 16.26
C LEU A 49 -1.16 10.38 17.78
N ARG A 50 -2.23 10.06 18.51
CA ARG A 50 -2.25 10.08 19.97
C ARG A 50 -1.42 8.94 20.57
N SER A 51 -0.93 9.15 21.79
CA SER A 51 -0.21 8.12 22.57
C SER A 51 -1.02 6.83 22.71
N GLY A 52 -0.37 5.69 22.52
CA GLY A 52 -0.95 4.34 22.59
C GLY A 52 -1.82 3.97 21.39
N ILE A 53 -1.91 4.81 20.36
CA ILE A 53 -2.71 4.55 19.16
C ILE A 53 -1.82 4.14 17.99
N ALA A 54 -2.35 3.24 17.17
CA ALA A 54 -1.77 2.82 15.91
C ALA A 54 -2.55 3.42 14.73
N MET A 55 -1.82 3.80 13.69
CA MET A 55 -2.37 4.17 12.39
C MET A 55 -2.02 3.08 11.37
N LEU A 56 -2.99 2.73 10.53
CA LEU A 56 -2.81 1.82 9.41
C LEU A 56 -3.04 2.58 8.11
N GLN A 57 -2.04 2.57 7.23
CA GLN A 57 -2.14 3.15 5.89
C GLN A 57 -2.01 2.01 4.86
N PRO A 58 -3.07 1.74 4.08
CA PRO A 58 -3.01 0.78 2.98
C PRO A 58 -1.96 1.19 1.95
N CYS A 59 -1.26 0.19 1.39
CA CYS A 59 -0.21 0.38 0.39
C CYS A 59 -0.12 -0.84 -0.55
N LEU A 60 0.57 -0.67 -1.67
CA LEU A 60 0.84 -1.71 -2.66
C LEU A 60 2.13 -2.48 -2.35
N VAL A 61 2.23 -3.72 -2.82
CA VAL A 61 3.45 -4.53 -2.63
C VAL A 61 4.63 -3.86 -3.33
N GLY A 62 5.71 -3.62 -2.58
CA GLY A 62 6.91 -2.93 -3.08
C GLY A 62 6.81 -1.40 -3.06
N GLU A 63 5.70 -0.83 -2.62
CA GLU A 63 5.58 0.60 -2.36
C GLU A 63 6.42 0.99 -1.13
N GLN A 64 7.10 2.13 -1.23
CA GLN A 64 7.73 2.80 -0.10
C GLN A 64 6.86 3.98 0.33
N VAL A 65 6.54 4.03 1.62
CA VAL A 65 5.74 5.10 2.21
C VAL A 65 6.65 6.04 2.97
N GLU A 66 6.54 7.32 2.67
CA GLU A 66 7.26 8.38 3.37
C GLU A 66 6.55 8.68 4.70
N ILE A 67 7.31 8.60 5.79
CA ILE A 67 6.86 8.92 7.15
C ILE A 67 7.76 10.00 7.72
N GLN A 68 7.15 11.12 8.11
CA GLN A 68 7.81 12.19 8.85
C GLN A 68 7.24 12.30 10.26
N VAL A 69 8.13 12.31 11.25
CA VAL A 69 7.78 12.58 12.66
C VAL A 69 8.68 13.70 13.14
N GLY A 70 8.11 14.87 13.44
CA GLY A 70 8.89 16.08 13.70
C GLY A 70 9.78 16.46 12.50
N MET A 71 11.10 16.41 12.68
CA MET A 71 12.09 16.69 11.62
C MET A 71 12.70 15.42 10.99
N GLU A 72 12.39 14.23 11.51
CA GLU A 72 12.92 12.97 11.00
C GLU A 72 12.04 12.47 9.85
N LEU A 73 12.66 12.26 8.68
CA LEU A 73 12.03 11.70 7.50
C LEU A 73 12.56 10.28 7.27
N THR A 74 11.68 9.32 7.15
CA THR A 74 12.00 7.90 6.91
C THR A 74 11.11 7.33 5.82
N HIS A 75 11.62 6.33 5.10
CA HIS A 75 10.85 5.56 4.14
C HIS A 75 10.69 4.15 4.71
N ILE A 76 9.46 3.65 4.75
CA ILE A 76 9.15 2.30 5.22
C ILE A 76 8.48 1.50 4.12
N GLU A 77 8.81 0.21 4.05
CA GLU A 77 8.27 -0.66 3.02
C GLU A 77 6.85 -1.14 3.39
N CYS A 78 6.04 -1.38 2.37
CA CYS A 78 4.67 -1.83 2.58
C CYS A 78 4.60 -3.19 3.31
N GLY A 79 3.94 -3.20 4.48
CA GLY A 79 3.88 -4.33 5.41
C GLY A 79 4.77 -4.18 6.64
N GLU A 80 5.62 -3.16 6.69
CA GLU A 80 6.45 -2.85 7.85
C GLU A 80 5.70 -2.07 8.94
N THR A 81 6.33 -2.03 10.11
CA THR A 81 5.85 -1.31 11.28
C THR A 81 6.89 -0.30 11.75
N LYS A 82 6.47 0.94 12.01
CA LYS A 82 7.28 1.99 12.63
C LYS A 82 6.75 2.27 14.03
N GLU A 83 7.64 2.21 15.01
CA GLU A 83 7.34 2.55 16.40
C GLU A 83 7.96 3.92 16.73
N ILE A 84 7.22 4.76 17.43
CA ILE A 84 7.63 6.09 17.87
C ILE A 84 7.72 6.07 19.39
N GLU A 85 8.93 6.15 19.95
CA GLU A 85 9.18 5.93 21.38
C GLU A 85 9.53 7.19 22.18
N LYS A 86 9.77 8.34 21.54
CA LYS A 86 10.23 9.57 22.19
C LYS A 86 9.38 10.77 21.84
#